data_AF-A0A6B3IAG6-F1
#
_entry.id   AF-A0A6B3IAG6-F1
#
_cell.length_a   1.000
_cell.length_b   1.000
_cell.length_c   1.000
_cell.angle_alpha   90.00
_cell.angle_beta   90.00
_cell.angle_gamma   90.00
#
_symmetry.space_group_name_H-M   'P 1'
#
loop_
_entity.id
_entity.type
_entity.pdbx_description
1 polymer ?
#
loop_
_entity_poly.entity_id
_entity_poly.type
_entity_poly.pdbx_seq_one_letter_code
_entity_poly.pdbx_strand_id
1 'polypeptide(L)'
;AAAETDDPARAVGRAVRSAVVRILFFYVGSMLVIVTVLPWTAQQAGLSPYVKVLDSIGVPSAAQIMNIVVFVALLSALNANLYGSSRMVFSLAERGEAPRGLLKVSGGPRGTAGGVPRRAVLASVAFGFVSVLLNLLWPDTVFLYMLNSVGAVLLFVWALIAASQLRLRARLEQEAPGALALRMWWFPYLTWLTLAGLFGVLVLMLTDDAARPQVLWSAGATALVLLVAVGRQWRERGNPASADR
;
A
#
# COMPACT_ATOMS: atom_id res chain seq x y z
N ALA A 1 -4.19 -16.89 -0.32
CA ALA A 1 -5.12 -16.36 -1.33
C ALA A 1 -4.59 -16.55 -2.75
N ALA A 2 -3.75 -15.65 -3.30
CA ALA A 2 -3.27 -15.80 -4.69
C ALA A 2 -2.41 -17.06 -4.93
N ALA A 3 -1.56 -17.43 -3.97
CA ALA A 3 -0.68 -18.61 -4.07
C ALA A 3 -1.36 -19.95 -3.73
N GLU A 4 -2.64 -19.95 -3.34
CA GLU A 4 -3.38 -21.14 -2.86
C GLU A 4 -4.57 -21.49 -3.79
N THR A 5 -4.67 -20.87 -4.97
CA THR A 5 -5.77 -21.08 -5.92
C THR A 5 -5.30 -21.85 -7.14
N ASP A 6 -6.13 -22.74 -7.70
CA ASP A 6 -5.80 -23.62 -8.84
C ASP A 6 -5.35 -22.89 -10.13
N ASP A 7 -5.77 -21.62 -10.31
CA ASP A 7 -5.26 -20.72 -11.36
C ASP A 7 -5.01 -19.31 -10.76
N PRO A 8 -3.82 -19.09 -10.16
CA PRO A 8 -3.47 -17.85 -9.47
C PRO A 8 -3.64 -16.60 -10.34
N ALA A 9 -3.21 -16.68 -11.60
CA ALA A 9 -3.18 -15.53 -12.49
C ALA A 9 -4.60 -15.08 -12.86
N ARG A 10 -5.46 -16.01 -13.28
CA ARG A 10 -6.85 -15.66 -13.63
C ARG A 10 -7.70 -15.32 -12.40
N ALA A 11 -7.46 -15.97 -11.27
CA ALA A 11 -8.14 -15.65 -10.02
C ALA A 11 -7.84 -14.22 -9.56
N VAL A 12 -6.57 -13.82 -9.56
CA VAL A 12 -6.15 -12.45 -9.21
C VAL A 12 -6.75 -11.44 -10.19
N GLY A 13 -6.68 -11.69 -11.50
CA GLY A 13 -7.24 -10.77 -12.49
C GLY A 13 -8.75 -10.53 -12.32
N ARG A 14 -9.52 -11.59 -12.06
CA ARG A 14 -10.96 -11.49 -11.78
C ARG A 14 -11.26 -10.76 -10.48
N ALA A 15 -10.53 -11.06 -9.41
CA ALA A 15 -10.70 -10.41 -8.12
C ALA A 15 -10.39 -8.91 -8.19
N VAL A 16 -9.34 -8.51 -8.91
CA VAL A 16 -9.01 -7.09 -9.11
C VAL A 16 -10.11 -6.39 -9.90
N ARG A 17 -10.58 -6.97 -11.02
CA ARG A 17 -11.64 -6.35 -11.83
C ARG A 17 -12.93 -6.17 -11.03
N SER A 18 -13.33 -7.18 -10.27
CA SER A 18 -14.55 -7.09 -9.45
C SER A 18 -14.41 -6.06 -8.33
N ALA A 19 -13.23 -5.98 -7.68
CA ALA A 19 -12.94 -4.96 -6.68
C ALA A 19 -13.02 -3.55 -7.28
N VAL A 20 -12.39 -3.31 -8.44
CA VAL A 20 -12.41 -1.99 -9.10
C VAL A 20 -13.83 -1.56 -9.45
N VAL A 21 -14.64 -2.43 -10.05
CA VAL A 21 -16.03 -2.11 -10.40
C VAL A 21 -16.85 -1.77 -9.15
N ARG A 22 -16.67 -2.54 -8.07
CA ARG A 22 -17.34 -2.27 -6.78
C ARG A 22 -16.89 -0.96 -6.17
N ILE A 23 -15.60 -0.62 -6.23
CA ILE A 23 -15.09 0.68 -5.75
C ILE A 23 -15.69 1.81 -6.59
N LEU A 24 -15.69 1.72 -7.91
CA LEU A 24 -16.30 2.73 -8.77
C LEU A 24 -17.78 2.93 -8.45
N PHE A 25 -18.55 1.85 -8.33
CA PHE A 25 -19.97 1.96 -8.06
C PHE A 25 -20.27 2.44 -6.62
N PHE A 26 -19.71 1.78 -5.61
CA PHE A 26 -20.04 2.08 -4.21
C PHE A 26 -19.31 3.31 -3.68
N TYR A 27 -18.00 3.45 -3.90
CA TYR A 27 -17.24 4.57 -3.35
C TYR A 27 -17.45 5.84 -4.17
N VAL A 28 -17.23 5.81 -5.50
CA VAL A 28 -17.39 7.02 -6.31
C VAL A 28 -18.85 7.43 -6.38
N GLY A 29 -19.76 6.47 -6.58
CA GLY A 29 -21.20 6.74 -6.59
C GLY A 29 -21.71 7.38 -5.29
N SER A 30 -21.33 6.85 -4.13
CA SER A 30 -21.73 7.46 -2.86
C SER A 30 -21.04 8.79 -2.60
N MET A 31 -19.76 8.95 -2.97
CA MET A 31 -19.05 10.23 -2.82
C MET A 31 -19.68 11.35 -3.66
N LEU A 32 -20.19 11.04 -4.85
CA LEU A 32 -20.95 12.01 -5.65
C LEU A 32 -22.18 12.52 -4.90
N VAL A 33 -22.92 11.62 -4.23
CA VAL A 33 -24.06 12.01 -3.39
C VAL A 33 -23.62 12.85 -2.18
N ILE A 34 -22.50 12.51 -1.54
CA ILE A 34 -21.99 13.29 -0.41
C ILE A 34 -21.67 14.71 -0.83
N VAL A 35 -20.96 14.90 -1.94
CA VAL A 35 -20.51 16.22 -2.41
C VAL A 35 -21.68 17.10 -2.89
N THR A 36 -22.80 16.50 -3.30
CA THR A 36 -24.02 17.27 -3.63
C THR A 36 -24.82 17.67 -2.40
N VAL A 37 -24.71 16.92 -1.28
CA VAL A 37 -25.46 17.19 -0.04
C VAL A 37 -24.68 18.11 0.90
N LEU A 38 -23.36 17.91 1.05
CA LEU A 38 -22.50 18.77 1.85
C LEU A 38 -21.50 19.53 0.98
N PRO A 39 -21.35 20.86 1.19
CA PRO A 39 -20.32 21.62 0.52
C PRO A 39 -18.94 21.08 0.89
N TRP A 40 -18.11 20.81 -0.13
CA TRP A 40 -16.78 20.24 0.04
C TRP A 40 -15.84 21.09 0.91
N THR A 41 -16.16 22.37 1.10
CA THR A 41 -15.42 23.31 1.95
C THR A 41 -15.68 23.15 3.44
N ALA A 42 -16.77 22.48 3.85
CA ALA A 42 -17.14 22.29 5.25
C ALA A 42 -16.57 21.00 5.87
N GLN A 43 -15.71 20.29 5.13
CA GLN A 43 -15.16 19.02 5.57
C GLN A 43 -13.95 19.23 6.49
N GLN A 44 -13.99 18.57 7.64
CA GLN A 44 -12.88 18.54 8.60
C GLN A 44 -12.20 17.19 8.52
N ALA A 45 -10.87 17.20 8.59
CA ALA A 45 -10.08 15.98 8.67
C ALA A 45 -10.45 15.17 9.92
N GLY A 46 -10.53 13.85 9.80
CA GLY A 46 -10.82 12.94 10.92
C GLY A 46 -12.30 12.61 11.15
N LEU A 47 -13.25 13.35 10.56
CA LEU A 47 -14.67 13.02 10.63
C LEU A 47 -15.15 12.32 9.36
N SER A 48 -15.90 11.23 9.52
CA SER A 48 -16.49 10.50 8.39
C SER A 48 -17.55 11.36 7.70
N PRO A 49 -17.39 11.72 6.42
CA PRO A 49 -18.39 12.49 5.69
C PRO A 49 -19.72 11.75 5.55
N TYR A 50 -19.70 10.41 5.52
CA TYR A 50 -20.92 9.59 5.53
C TYR A 50 -21.75 9.83 6.80
N VAL A 51 -21.09 9.88 7.96
CA VAL A 51 -21.75 10.12 9.24
C VAL A 51 -22.35 11.54 9.26
N LYS A 52 -21.58 12.54 8.81
CA LYS A 52 -22.06 13.93 8.70
C LYS A 52 -23.29 14.07 7.79
N VAL A 53 -23.32 13.38 6.65
CA VAL A 53 -24.50 13.37 5.77
C VAL A 53 -25.70 12.79 6.49
N LEU A 54 -25.56 11.64 7.16
CA LEU A 54 -26.68 10.99 7.82
C LEU A 54 -27.20 11.81 9.03
N ASP A 55 -26.31 12.50 9.75
CA ASP A 55 -26.71 13.47 10.78
C ASP A 55 -27.50 14.64 10.17
N SER A 56 -27.09 15.15 9.01
CA SER A 56 -27.77 16.28 8.34
C SER A 56 -29.16 15.93 7.80
N ILE A 57 -29.42 14.67 7.46
CA ILE A 57 -30.72 14.18 6.98
C ILE A 57 -31.72 14.02 8.15
N GLY A 58 -31.23 14.01 9.40
CA GLY A 58 -32.08 14.00 10.60
C GLY A 58 -32.70 12.64 10.93
N VAL A 59 -32.16 11.53 10.40
CA VAL A 59 -32.63 10.18 10.74
C VAL A 59 -32.02 9.77 12.10
N PRO A 60 -32.84 9.56 13.14
CA PRO A 60 -32.33 9.17 14.46
C PRO A 60 -31.53 7.87 14.38
N SER A 61 -30.41 7.80 15.11
CA SER A 61 -29.52 6.62 15.21
C SER A 61 -28.80 6.20 13.92
N ALA A 62 -29.09 6.79 12.76
CA ALA A 62 -28.49 6.36 11.50
C ALA A 62 -26.98 6.63 11.45
N ALA A 63 -26.54 7.78 11.96
CA ALA A 63 -25.13 8.11 12.14
C ALA A 63 -24.40 7.14 13.08
N GLN A 64 -25.05 6.68 14.16
CA GLN A 64 -24.47 5.73 15.09
C GLN A 64 -24.30 4.34 14.45
N ILE A 65 -25.30 3.89 13.68
CA ILE A 65 -25.20 2.65 12.89
C ILE A 65 -24.04 2.76 11.90
N MET A 66 -23.91 3.89 11.19
CA MET A 66 -22.81 4.11 10.27
C MET A 66 -21.44 4.10 10.95
N ASN A 67 -21.31 4.68 12.15
CA ASN A 67 -20.08 4.59 12.93
C ASN A 67 -19.70 3.14 13.24
N ILE A 68 -20.67 2.31 13.63
CA ILE A 68 -20.42 0.87 13.89
C ILE A 68 -19.98 0.17 12.61
N VAL A 69 -20.66 0.41 11.49
CA VAL A 69 -20.31 -0.18 10.19
C VAL A 69 -18.89 0.21 9.77
N VAL A 70 -18.54 1.50 9.85
CA VAL A 70 -17.21 2.01 9.54
C VAL A 70 -16.16 1.40 10.47
N PHE A 71 -16.45 1.32 11.77
CA PHE A 71 -15.55 0.72 12.75
C PHE A 71 -15.24 -0.75 12.43
N VAL A 72 -16.27 -1.57 12.19
CA VAL A 72 -16.09 -2.99 11.83
C VAL A 72 -15.34 -3.14 10.51
N ALA A 73 -15.64 -2.29 9.51
CA ALA A 73 -14.94 -2.29 8.24
C ALA A 73 -13.45 -1.94 8.39
N LEU A 74 -13.12 -0.94 9.21
CA LEU A 74 -11.74 -0.54 9.50
C LEU A 74 -10.98 -1.64 10.24
N LEU A 75 -11.60 -2.31 11.22
CA LEU A 75 -10.99 -3.46 11.91
C LEU A 75 -10.66 -4.60 10.95
N SER A 76 -11.57 -4.91 10.02
CA SER A 76 -11.36 -5.92 8.99
C SER A 76 -10.18 -5.55 8.06
N ALA A 77 -10.15 -4.31 7.57
CA ALA A 77 -9.07 -3.81 6.74
C ALA A 77 -7.71 -3.79 7.48
N LEU A 78 -7.72 -3.41 8.77
CA LEU A 78 -6.54 -3.42 9.63
C LEU A 78 -5.96 -4.83 9.76
N ASN A 79 -6.81 -5.83 9.98
CA ASN A 79 -6.36 -7.22 10.08
C ASN A 79 -5.67 -7.69 8.78
N ALA A 80 -6.25 -7.38 7.61
CA ALA A 80 -5.64 -7.70 6.32
C ALA A 80 -4.30 -6.97 6.09
N ASN A 81 -4.24 -5.68 6.43
CA ASN A 81 -3.02 -4.87 6.28
C ASN A 81 -1.91 -5.31 7.22
N LEU A 82 -2.24 -5.62 8.48
CA LEU A 82 -1.30 -6.11 9.48
C LEU A 82 -0.70 -7.46 9.08
N TYR A 83 -1.55 -8.36 8.58
CA TYR A 83 -1.13 -9.64 8.06
C TYR A 83 -0.24 -9.53 6.83
N GLY A 84 -0.63 -8.68 5.86
CA GLY A 84 0.14 -8.41 4.65
C GLY A 84 1.51 -7.82 4.97
N SER A 85 1.57 -6.78 5.80
CA SER A 85 2.81 -6.14 6.25
C SER A 85 3.75 -7.13 6.93
N SER A 86 3.23 -7.91 7.87
CA SER A 86 4.03 -8.89 8.60
C SER A 86 4.64 -9.96 7.69
N ARG A 87 3.91 -10.39 6.65
CA ARG A 87 4.43 -11.33 5.65
C ARG A 87 5.43 -10.71 4.69
N MET A 88 5.26 -9.45 4.31
CA MET A 88 6.26 -8.72 3.51
C MET A 88 7.58 -8.59 4.29
N VAL A 89 7.52 -8.18 5.55
CA VAL A 89 8.69 -8.08 6.44
C VAL A 89 9.35 -9.44 6.64
N PHE A 90 8.55 -10.51 6.81
CA PHE A 90 9.07 -11.86 6.90
C PHE A 90 9.79 -12.31 5.62
N SER A 91 9.21 -12.06 4.44
CA SER A 91 9.84 -12.40 3.16
C SER A 91 11.15 -11.61 2.92
N LEU A 92 11.22 -10.36 3.37
CA LEU A 92 12.47 -9.59 3.37
C LEU A 92 13.51 -10.20 4.31
N ALA A 93 13.11 -10.66 5.49
CA ALA A 93 14.01 -11.31 6.44
C ALA A 93 14.56 -12.64 5.90
N GLU A 94 13.74 -13.42 5.17
CA GLU A 94 14.18 -14.66 4.50
C GLU A 94 15.24 -14.40 3.44
N ARG A 95 15.15 -13.27 2.73
CA ARG A 95 16.12 -12.84 1.73
C ARG A 95 17.37 -12.17 2.34
N GLY A 96 17.44 -12.04 3.67
CA GLY A 96 18.54 -11.34 4.34
C GLY A 96 18.50 -9.81 4.16
N GLU A 97 17.34 -9.25 3.80
CA GLU A 97 17.08 -7.81 3.65
C GLU A 97 16.43 -7.19 4.90
N ALA A 98 16.11 -7.99 5.93
CA ALA A 98 15.61 -7.52 7.21
C ALA A 98 16.29 -8.26 8.39
N PRO A 99 16.24 -7.71 9.62
CA PRO A 99 16.89 -8.32 10.78
C PRO A 99 16.48 -9.78 10.99
N ARG A 100 17.46 -10.69 11.10
CA ARG A 100 17.25 -12.14 11.29
C ARG A 100 16.38 -12.47 12.51
N GLY A 101 16.29 -11.57 13.50
CA GLY A 101 15.39 -11.70 14.64
C GLY A 101 13.91 -11.82 14.27
N LEU A 102 13.51 -11.36 13.07
CA LEU A 102 12.13 -11.39 12.56
C LEU A 102 11.78 -12.73 11.87
N LEU A 103 12.75 -13.60 11.62
CA LEU A 103 12.55 -14.94 11.03
C LEU A 103 11.90 -15.95 11.98
N LYS A 104 11.68 -15.59 13.24
CA LYS A 104 11.10 -16.52 14.22
C LYS A 104 9.59 -16.67 13.96
N VAL A 105 9.24 -17.70 13.21
CA VAL A 105 7.86 -18.18 13.02
C VAL A 105 7.45 -19.01 14.23
N SER A 106 6.17 -18.96 14.62
CA SER A 106 5.62 -19.88 15.61
C SER A 106 5.03 -21.10 14.90
N GLY A 107 5.51 -22.30 15.25
CA GLY A 107 5.07 -23.58 14.70
C GLY A 107 6.09 -24.21 13.75
N GLY A 108 6.98 -25.05 14.29
CA GLY A 108 7.85 -25.96 13.54
C GLY A 108 9.09 -25.36 12.86
N PRO A 109 10.13 -26.17 12.59
CA PRO A 109 11.33 -25.73 11.89
C PRO A 109 11.00 -25.46 10.41
N ARG A 110 11.42 -24.29 9.91
CA ARG A 110 11.47 -23.90 8.48
C ARG A 110 10.23 -24.26 7.65
N GLY A 111 9.34 -23.27 7.46
CA GLY A 111 8.54 -23.23 6.23
C GLY A 111 7.24 -24.03 6.19
N THR A 112 6.54 -24.25 7.30
CA THR A 112 5.15 -24.73 7.21
C THR A 112 4.23 -23.59 6.78
N ALA A 113 3.47 -23.82 5.71
CA ALA A 113 2.59 -22.90 4.98
C ALA A 113 1.49 -22.16 5.79
N GLY A 114 1.42 -22.35 7.12
CA GLY A 114 0.43 -21.74 8.01
C GLY A 114 1.01 -20.87 9.14
N GLY A 115 2.33 -20.78 9.30
CA GLY A 115 2.94 -20.08 10.44
C GLY A 115 2.84 -18.55 10.34
N VAL A 116 2.23 -17.91 11.34
CA VAL A 116 2.19 -16.43 11.42
C VAL A 116 3.51 -15.90 12.02
N PRO A 117 4.21 -14.95 11.38
CA PRO A 117 5.45 -14.36 11.90
C PRO A 117 5.17 -13.47 13.12
N ARG A 118 5.02 -14.08 14.30
CA ARG A 118 4.55 -13.41 15.54
C ARG A 118 5.36 -12.18 15.91
N ARG A 119 6.68 -12.19 15.71
CA ARG A 119 7.54 -11.03 16.02
C ARG A 119 7.26 -9.84 15.11
N ALA A 120 7.03 -10.07 13.82
CA ALA A 120 6.67 -9.01 12.87
C ALA A 120 5.28 -8.45 13.17
N VAL A 121 4.32 -9.32 13.54
CA VAL A 121 2.98 -8.90 13.97
C VAL A 121 3.06 -8.06 15.23
N LEU A 122 3.74 -8.54 16.28
CA LEU A 122 3.89 -7.81 17.56
C LEU A 122 4.57 -6.46 17.37
N ALA A 123 5.62 -6.38 16.56
CA ALA A 123 6.28 -5.12 16.25
C ALA A 123 5.33 -4.13 15.55
N SER A 124 4.55 -4.62 14.58
CA SER A 124 3.58 -3.79 13.85
C SER A 124 2.43 -3.32 14.74
N VAL A 125 1.95 -4.18 15.65
CA VAL A 125 0.91 -3.82 16.64
C VAL A 125 1.45 -2.81 17.65
N ALA A 126 2.65 -3.03 18.20
CA ALA A 126 3.29 -2.11 19.13
C ALA A 126 3.48 -0.72 18.50
N PHE A 127 3.93 -0.68 17.25
CA PHE A 127 4.03 0.58 16.49
C PHE A 127 2.67 1.26 16.30
N GLY A 128 1.61 0.48 16.03
CA GLY A 128 0.24 0.98 15.97
C GLY A 128 -0.22 1.63 17.28
N PHE A 129 0.01 0.97 18.43
CA PHE A 129 -0.33 1.53 19.74
C PHE A 129 0.45 2.80 20.05
N VAL A 130 1.75 2.84 19.74
CA VAL A 130 2.57 4.05 19.87
C VAL A 130 2.02 5.17 19.00
N SER A 131 1.62 4.87 17.76
CA SER A 131 1.03 5.85 16.84
C SER A 131 -0.28 6.43 17.38
N VAL A 132 -1.14 5.58 17.96
CA VAL A 132 -2.39 6.04 18.61
C VAL A 132 -2.08 6.91 19.82
N LEU A 133 -1.12 6.52 20.67
CA LEU A 133 -0.73 7.32 21.83
C LEU A 133 -0.21 8.69 21.42
N LEU A 134 0.67 8.75 20.41
CA LEU A 134 1.17 10.01 19.86
C LEU A 134 0.05 10.89 19.30
N ASN A 135 -0.94 10.28 18.64
CA ASN A 135 -2.11 11.00 18.14
C ASN A 135 -2.99 11.55 19.27
N LEU A 136 -3.09 10.88 20.42
CA LEU A 136 -3.80 11.41 21.59
C LEU A 136 -3.07 12.62 22.21
N LEU A 137 -1.74 12.67 22.16
CA LEU A 137 -0.96 13.80 22.66
C LEU A 137 -0.99 15.01 21.70
N TRP A 138 -0.96 14.74 20.38
CA TRP A 138 -0.90 15.77 19.35
C TRP A 138 -1.88 15.47 18.20
N PRO A 139 -3.19 15.67 18.42
CA PRO A 139 -4.23 15.25 17.48
C PRO A 139 -4.16 15.99 16.14
N ASP A 140 -3.87 17.29 16.16
CA ASP A 140 -3.92 18.16 14.98
C ASP A 140 -2.72 18.00 14.04
N THR A 141 -1.59 17.50 14.55
CA THR A 141 -0.33 17.42 13.78
C THR A 141 0.00 16.00 13.36
N VAL A 142 -0.08 15.04 14.29
CA VAL A 142 0.37 13.65 14.03
C VAL A 142 -0.51 12.98 12.98
N PHE A 143 -1.83 13.17 13.05
CA PHE A 143 -2.76 12.57 12.08
C PHE A 143 -2.49 13.09 10.67
N LEU A 144 -2.42 14.41 10.49
CA LEU A 144 -2.16 15.04 9.19
C LEU A 144 -0.78 14.67 8.66
N TYR A 145 0.24 14.64 9.51
CA TYR A 145 1.58 14.25 9.12
C TYR A 145 1.64 12.79 8.66
N MET A 146 1.00 11.86 9.39
CA MET A 146 0.92 10.46 8.99
C MET A 146 0.15 10.29 7.68
N LEU A 147 -0.99 10.98 7.54
CA LEU A 147 -1.82 10.92 6.34
C LEU A 147 -1.04 11.34 5.10
N ASN A 148 -0.36 12.49 5.16
CA ASN A 148 0.40 12.99 4.03
C ASN A 148 1.67 12.16 3.77
N SER A 149 2.34 11.66 4.83
CA SER A 149 3.52 10.77 4.70
C SER A 149 3.16 9.46 4.01
N VAL A 150 2.06 8.81 4.40
CA VAL A 150 1.59 7.57 3.75
C VAL A 150 1.22 7.85 2.30
N GLY A 151 0.53 8.97 2.03
CA GLY A 151 0.22 9.40 0.67
C GLY A 151 1.47 9.52 -0.21
N ALA A 152 2.50 10.23 0.28
CA ALA A 152 3.77 10.38 -0.43
C ALA A 152 4.44 9.02 -0.68
N VAL A 153 4.58 8.16 0.34
CA VAL A 153 5.19 6.83 0.20
C VAL A 153 4.45 5.97 -0.82
N LEU A 154 3.12 5.98 -0.82
CA LEU A 154 2.31 5.22 -1.78
C LEU A 154 2.56 5.66 -3.22
N LEU A 155 2.71 6.96 -3.49
CA LEU A 155 3.03 7.47 -4.82
C LEU A 155 4.37 6.92 -5.33
N PHE A 156 5.40 6.90 -4.48
CA PHE A 156 6.70 6.31 -4.83
C PHE A 156 6.60 4.80 -5.08
N VAL A 157 5.90 4.08 -4.21
CA VAL A 157 5.68 2.63 -4.36
C VAL A 157 4.96 2.34 -5.69
N TRP A 158 3.91 3.10 -6.02
CA TRP A 158 3.19 2.93 -7.29
C TRP A 158 4.05 3.30 -8.51
N ALA A 159 4.87 4.36 -8.42
CA ALA A 159 5.80 4.71 -9.48
C ALA A 159 6.82 3.58 -9.73
N LEU A 160 7.39 3.01 -8.66
CA LEU A 160 8.30 1.86 -8.75
C LEU A 160 7.61 0.62 -9.32
N ILE A 161 6.36 0.35 -8.92
CA ILE A 161 5.59 -0.77 -9.48
C ILE A 161 5.34 -0.56 -10.98
N ALA A 162 4.92 0.62 -11.40
CA ALA A 162 4.66 0.94 -12.81
C ALA A 162 5.94 0.87 -13.66
N ALA A 163 7.05 1.42 -13.16
CA ALA A 163 8.35 1.32 -13.82
C ALA A 163 8.85 -0.14 -13.90
N SER A 164 8.69 -0.90 -12.81
CA SER A 164 9.04 -2.32 -12.78
C SER A 164 8.19 -3.12 -13.76
N GLN A 165 6.89 -2.83 -13.86
CA GLN A 165 5.99 -3.45 -14.82
C GLN A 165 6.45 -3.21 -16.26
N LEU A 166 6.82 -1.98 -16.62
CA LEU A 166 7.32 -1.65 -17.96
C LEU A 166 8.60 -2.44 -18.30
N ARG A 167 9.56 -2.48 -17.37
CA ARG A 167 10.85 -3.14 -17.57
C ARG A 167 10.77 -4.67 -17.56
N LEU A 168 10.05 -5.24 -16.58
CA LEU A 168 9.88 -6.69 -16.45
C LEU A 168 9.09 -7.24 -17.63
N ARG A 169 8.05 -6.54 -18.07
CA ARG A 169 7.27 -6.95 -19.23
C ARG A 169 8.10 -6.95 -20.52
N ALA A 170 8.89 -5.91 -20.76
CA ALA A 170 9.78 -5.86 -21.92
C ALA A 170 10.77 -7.03 -21.92
N ARG A 171 11.33 -7.40 -20.76
CA ARG A 171 12.21 -8.57 -20.62
C ARG A 171 11.48 -9.89 -20.86
N LEU A 172 10.31 -10.07 -20.26
CA LEU A 172 9.48 -11.27 -20.42
C LEU A 172 9.05 -11.48 -21.88
N GLU A 173 8.70 -10.42 -22.59
CA GLU A 173 8.35 -10.49 -24.01
C GLU A 173 9.55 -10.86 -24.90
N GLN A 174 10.78 -10.53 -24.48
CA GLN A 174 12.03 -10.91 -25.16
C GLN A 174 12.48 -12.34 -24.85
N GLU A 175 12.39 -12.76 -23.58
CA GLU A 175 12.92 -14.05 -23.10
C GLU A 175 11.91 -15.21 -23.30
N ALA A 176 10.60 -14.95 -23.18
CA ALA A 176 9.56 -15.98 -23.28
C ALA A 176 8.27 -15.41 -23.91
N PRO A 177 8.22 -15.28 -25.25
CA PRO A 177 7.06 -14.77 -25.97
C PRO A 177 5.87 -15.73 -25.79
N GLY A 178 4.98 -15.44 -24.84
CA GLY A 178 3.81 -16.27 -24.52
C GLY A 178 3.55 -16.50 -23.04
N ALA A 179 4.52 -16.23 -22.16
CA ALA A 179 4.37 -16.41 -20.71
C ALA A 179 3.46 -15.35 -20.03
N LEU A 180 2.99 -14.33 -20.76
CA LEU A 180 2.09 -13.31 -20.23
C LEU A 180 0.67 -13.85 -20.00
N ALA A 181 0.41 -14.32 -18.79
CA ALA A 181 -0.91 -14.80 -18.36
C ALA A 181 -1.98 -13.68 -18.30
N LEU A 182 -1.56 -12.42 -18.08
CA LEU A 182 -2.45 -11.26 -17.97
C LEU A 182 -1.98 -10.15 -18.91
N ARG A 183 -2.76 -9.86 -19.95
CA ARG A 183 -2.46 -8.81 -20.94
C ARG A 183 -3.24 -7.54 -20.58
N MET A 184 -2.53 -6.42 -20.52
CA MET A 184 -3.13 -5.10 -20.33
C MET A 184 -3.63 -4.55 -21.67
N TRP A 185 -4.90 -4.14 -21.72
CA TRP A 185 -5.45 -3.41 -22.86
C TRP A 185 -4.73 -2.06 -22.97
N TRP A 186 -4.23 -1.69 -24.15
CA TRP A 186 -3.54 -0.40 -24.39
C TRP A 186 -2.14 -0.21 -23.75
N PHE A 187 -1.40 -1.29 -23.58
CA PHE A 187 0.02 -1.20 -23.22
C PHE A 187 0.87 -0.70 -24.41
N PRO A 188 1.90 0.15 -24.21
CA PRO A 188 2.40 0.69 -22.93
C PRO A 188 1.84 2.08 -22.55
N TYR A 189 0.95 2.68 -23.36
CA TYR A 189 0.54 4.07 -23.16
C TYR A 189 -0.17 4.31 -21.82
N LEU A 190 -0.99 3.37 -21.33
CA LEU A 190 -1.63 3.51 -20.01
C LEU A 190 -0.62 3.53 -18.86
N THR A 191 0.45 2.72 -18.95
CA THR A 191 1.53 2.73 -17.95
C THR A 191 2.26 4.07 -17.97
N TRP A 192 2.54 4.62 -19.15
CA TRP A 192 3.14 5.95 -19.29
C TRP A 192 2.24 7.07 -18.78
N LEU A 193 0.94 7.01 -19.07
CA LEU A 193 -0.03 7.96 -18.54
C LEU A 193 -0.08 7.91 -17.00
N THR A 194 -0.04 6.71 -16.43
CA THR A 194 0.01 6.52 -14.97
C THR A 194 1.27 7.13 -14.38
N LEU A 195 2.44 6.87 -14.99
CA LEU A 195 3.70 7.45 -14.55
C LEU A 195 3.71 8.99 -14.66
N ALA A 196 3.18 9.53 -15.75
CA ALA A 196 3.06 10.97 -15.94
C ALA A 196 2.13 11.60 -14.89
N GLY A 197 0.99 10.95 -14.59
CA GLY A 197 0.07 11.40 -13.54
C GLY A 197 0.71 11.38 -12.16
N LEU A 198 1.38 10.28 -11.80
CA LEU A 198 2.11 10.18 -10.53
C LEU A 198 3.21 11.24 -10.42
N PHE A 199 3.96 11.47 -11.50
CA PHE A 199 4.98 12.52 -11.55
C PHE A 199 4.37 13.92 -11.37
N GLY A 200 3.26 14.21 -12.06
CA GLY A 200 2.53 15.46 -11.90
C GLY A 200 2.08 15.71 -10.46
N VAL A 201 1.54 14.69 -9.78
CA VAL A 201 1.16 14.80 -8.36
C VAL A 201 2.38 15.06 -7.47
N LEU A 202 3.50 14.37 -7.70
CA LEU A 202 4.73 14.62 -6.93
C LEU A 202 5.25 16.05 -7.12
N VAL A 203 5.20 16.58 -8.34
CA VAL A 203 5.57 17.98 -8.62
C VAL A 203 4.64 18.95 -7.90
N LEU A 204 3.32 18.72 -7.91
CA LEU A 204 2.37 19.54 -7.16
C LEU A 204 2.66 19.49 -5.64
N MET A 205 2.95 18.31 -5.09
CA MET A 205 3.31 18.18 -3.67
C MET A 205 4.62 18.91 -3.32
N LEU A 206 5.54 19.12 -4.26
CA LEU A 206 6.74 19.94 -4.03
C LEU A 206 6.45 21.44 -3.97
N THR A 207 5.33 21.88 -4.54
CA THR A 207 4.88 23.29 -4.49
C THR A 207 4.08 23.61 -3.22
N ASP A 208 3.64 22.60 -2.47
CA ASP A 208 2.92 22.76 -1.21
C ASP A 208 3.88 22.59 -0.02
N ASP A 209 4.00 23.63 0.82
CA ASP A 209 4.90 23.65 1.98
C ASP A 209 4.60 22.55 3.01
N ALA A 210 3.34 22.11 3.12
CA ALA A 210 2.95 21.05 4.05
C ALA A 210 3.31 19.65 3.54
N ALA A 211 3.30 19.45 2.22
CA ALA A 211 3.57 18.17 1.57
C ALA A 211 5.04 17.97 1.19
N ARG A 212 5.76 19.07 0.92
CA ARG A 212 7.13 19.07 0.42
C ARG A 212 8.12 18.29 1.30
N PRO A 213 8.14 18.43 2.64
CA PRO A 213 9.06 17.65 3.47
C PRO A 213 8.86 16.14 3.32
N GLN A 214 7.61 15.68 3.22
CA GLN A 214 7.31 14.25 3.14
C GLN A 214 7.76 13.64 1.81
N VAL A 215 7.60 14.40 0.70
CA VAL A 215 8.13 13.99 -0.60
C VAL A 215 9.65 13.88 -0.55
N LEU A 216 10.33 14.86 0.04
CA LEU A 216 11.79 14.85 0.17
C LEU A 216 12.30 13.68 1.02
N TRP A 217 11.68 13.43 2.18
CA TRP A 217 12.03 12.29 3.03
C TRP A 217 11.78 10.95 2.34
N SER A 218 10.65 10.81 1.64
CA SER A 218 10.31 9.59 0.90
C SER A 218 11.26 9.37 -0.29
N ALA A 219 11.62 10.44 -1.01
CA ALA A 219 12.60 10.39 -2.09
C ALA A 219 13.99 10.00 -1.56
N GLY A 220 14.43 10.59 -0.45
CA GLY A 220 15.69 10.28 0.21
C GLY A 220 15.75 8.83 0.69
N ALA A 221 14.69 8.33 1.32
CA ALA A 221 14.58 6.94 1.74
C ALA A 221 14.62 5.99 0.53
N THR A 222 13.89 6.30 -0.54
CA THR A 222 13.88 5.51 -1.77
C THR A 222 15.26 5.50 -2.43
N ALA A 223 15.93 6.65 -2.51
CA ALA A 223 17.27 6.76 -3.04
C ALA A 223 18.28 5.94 -2.22
N LEU A 224 18.19 6.00 -0.89
CA LEU A 224 19.03 5.19 0.00
C LEU A 224 18.83 3.69 -0.25
N VAL A 225 17.57 3.23 -0.35
CA VAL A 225 17.27 1.82 -0.65
C VAL A 225 17.86 1.40 -2.01
N LEU A 226 17.71 2.24 -3.04
CA LEU A 226 18.29 1.96 -4.36
C LEU A 226 19.83 1.97 -4.33
N LEU A 227 20.46 2.88 -3.59
CA LEU A 227 21.91 2.94 -3.43
C LEU A 227 22.44 1.70 -2.71
N VAL A 228 21.78 1.25 -1.63
CA VAL A 228 22.12 0.01 -0.93
C VAL A 228 21.95 -1.19 -1.87
N ALA A 229 20.85 -1.26 -2.62
CA ALA A 229 20.61 -2.34 -3.58
C ALA A 229 21.68 -2.40 -4.67
N VAL A 230 22.03 -1.25 -5.27
CA VAL A 230 23.10 -1.15 -6.27
C VAL A 230 24.45 -1.51 -5.65
N GLY A 231 24.77 -0.99 -4.45
CA GLY A 231 26.02 -1.31 -3.75
C GLY A 231 26.18 -2.80 -3.43
N ARG A 232 25.09 -3.49 -3.05
CA ARG A 232 25.06 -4.95 -2.87
C ARG A 232 25.29 -5.67 -4.19
N GLN A 233 24.58 -5.27 -5.25
CA GLN A 233 24.71 -5.88 -6.57
C GLN A 233 26.12 -5.72 -7.16
N TRP A 234 26.79 -4.59 -6.89
CA TRP A 234 28.17 -4.36 -7.29
C TRP A 234 29.16 -5.22 -6.49
N ARG A 235 28.94 -5.39 -5.17
CA ARG A 235 29.74 -6.30 -4.34
C ARG A 235 29.60 -7.76 -4.78
N GLU A 236 28.39 -8.20 -5.14
CA GLU A 236 28.14 -9.56 -5.62
C GLU A 236 28.77 -9.81 -7.00
N ARG A 237 28.71 -8.82 -7.90
CA ARG A 237 29.41 -8.90 -9.21
C ARG A 237 30.93 -8.86 -9.10
N GLY A 238 31.47 -8.22 -8.06
CA GLY A 238 32.90 -8.14 -7.79
C GLY A 238 33.49 -9.32 -7.01
N ASN A 239 32.67 -10.28 -6.57
CA ASN A 239 33.12 -11.44 -5.80
C ASN A 239 33.06 -12.72 -6.68
N PRO A 240 34.20 -13.17 -7.27
CA PRO A 240 34.21 -14.32 -8.19
C PRO A 240 33.86 -15.67 -7.52
N ALA A 241 33.73 -15.73 -6.19
CA ALA A 241 33.43 -16.96 -5.45
C ALA A 241 31.92 -17.36 -5.43
N SER A 242 31.01 -16.54 -5.95
CA SER A 242 29.57 -16.85 -5.99
C SER A 242 29.07 -17.40 -7.33
N ALA A 243 29.95 -17.58 -8.32
CA ALA A 243 29.58 -18.12 -9.63
C ALA A 243 29.45 -19.67 -9.66
N ASP A 244 29.73 -20.36 -8.54
CA ASP A 244 29.86 -21.82 -8.48
C ASP A 244 29.03 -22.48 -7.35
N ARG A 245 27.89 -21.88 -6.99
CA ARG A 245 26.92 -22.47 -6.03
C ARG A 245 25.49 -22.44 -6.54
#